data_AF-A0A0F9JWI5-F1
#
_entry.id   AF-A0A0F9JWI5-F1
#
_cell.length_a   1.000
_cell.length_b   1.000
_cell.length_c   1.000
_cell.angle_alpha   90.00
_cell.angle_beta   90.00
_cell.angle_gamma   90.00
#
_symmetry.space_group_name_H-M   'P 1'
#
loop_
_entity.id
_entity.type
_entity.pdbx_description
1 polymer ?
#
loop_
_entity_poly.entity_id
_entity_poly.type
_entity_poly.pdbx_seq_one_letter_code
_entity_poly.pdbx_strand_id
1 'polypeptide(L)' 'MSVTLRFIVEDIDTQIDTYESIRVYRSSSLGGAYTAIGTVTLVADTFYYSYADSSGDLNSWYKYSFYHSTGPVESSKSAS' A
#
# COMPACT_ATOMS: atom_id res chain seq x y z
N MET A 1 -2.10 -16.38 -10.75
CA MET A 1 -3.04 -15.37 -11.27
C MET A 1 -2.43 -14.01 -10.92
N SER A 2 -2.71 -12.93 -11.63
CA SER A 2 -2.20 -11.61 -11.26
C SER A 2 -3.33 -10.75 -10.74
N VAL A 3 -3.16 -10.15 -9.56
CA VAL A 3 -4.11 -9.19 -8.99
C VAL A 3 -3.51 -7.79 -9.13
N THR A 4 -4.29 -6.84 -9.64
CA THR A 4 -3.88 -5.43 -9.68
C THR A 4 -4.68 -4.65 -8.66
N LEU A 5 -3.98 -4.12 -7.67
CA LEU A 5 -4.54 -3.20 -6.68
C LEU A 5 -4.49 -1.79 -7.23
N ARG A 6 -5.52 -1.00 -6.92
CA ARG A 6 -5.61 0.41 -7.28
C ARG A 6 -5.84 1.22 -6.03
N PHE A 7 -5.05 2.27 -5.85
CA PHE A 7 -5.10 3.16 -4.70
C PHE A 7 -5.36 4.58 -5.19
N ILE A 8 -6.17 5.32 -4.44
CA ILE A 8 -6.41 6.74 -4.68
C ILE A 8 -5.84 7.48 -3.48
N VAL A 9 -4.96 8.44 -3.74
CA VAL A 9 -4.37 9.32 -2.73
C VAL A 9 -4.90 10.71 -3.01
N GLU A 10 -5.83 11.18 -2.20
CA GLU A 10 -6.54 12.46 -2.45
C GLU A 10 -5.69 13.70 -2.09
N ASP A 11 -4.78 13.58 -1.13
CA ASP A 11 -3.96 14.69 -0.62
C ASP A 11 -2.47 14.36 -0.76
N ILE A 12 -2.02 14.24 -2.02
CA ILE A 12 -0.68 13.75 -2.32
C ILE A 12 0.41 14.68 -1.78
N ASP A 13 0.24 16.00 -1.90
CA ASP A 13 1.22 16.98 -1.44
C ASP A 13 1.44 16.92 0.07
N THR A 14 0.37 16.71 0.84
CA THR A 14 0.50 16.49 2.29
C THR A 14 1.07 15.11 2.61
N GLN A 15 0.74 14.08 1.83
CA GLN A 15 1.30 12.74 2.07
C GLN A 15 2.81 12.69 1.81
N ILE A 16 3.33 13.31 0.74
CA ILE A 16 4.76 13.26 0.40
C ILE A 16 5.65 14.06 1.37
N ASP A 17 5.08 15.01 2.12
CA ASP A 17 5.79 15.75 3.17
C ASP A 17 6.18 14.84 4.34
N THR A 18 5.40 13.78 4.59
CA THR A 18 5.61 12.84 5.71
C THR A 18 6.05 11.45 5.25
N TYR A 19 5.52 10.96 4.13
CA TYR A 19 5.65 9.59 3.67
C TYR A 19 6.32 9.49 2.30
N GLU A 20 7.10 8.44 2.09
CA GLU A 20 7.88 8.24 0.86
C GLU A 20 7.17 7.27 -0.11
N SER A 21 6.36 6.35 0.42
CA SER A 21 5.75 5.29 -0.38
C SER A 21 4.47 4.73 0.24
N ILE A 22 3.68 4.05 -0.58
CA ILE A 22 2.58 3.18 -0.15
C ILE A 22 3.14 1.77 0.00
N ARG A 23 3.09 1.20 1.20
CA ARG A 23 3.47 -0.18 1.44
C ARG A 23 2.26 -1.08 1.36
N VAL A 24 2.37 -2.13 0.56
CA VAL A 24 1.29 -3.07 0.30
C VAL A 24 1.55 -4.34 1.10
N TYR A 25 0.50 -4.82 1.74
CA TYR A 25 0.48 -6.02 2.56
C TYR A 25 -0.49 -7.04 2.00
N ARG A 26 -0.17 -8.31 2.23
CA ARG A 26 -1.02 -9.43 1.87
C ARG A 26 -1.12 -10.46 2.99
N SER A 27 -2.30 -11.05 3.13
CA SER A 27 -2.58 -12.23 3.93
C SER A 27 -3.25 -13.30 3.05
N SER A 28 -2.91 -14.57 3.29
CA SER A 28 -3.55 -15.72 2.64
C SER A 28 -4.85 -16.17 3.34
N SER A 29 -5.23 -15.52 4.43
CA SER A 29 -6.45 -15.83 5.17
C SER A 29 -7.12 -14.57 5.73
N LEU A 30 -8.44 -14.61 5.81
CA LEU A 30 -9.23 -13.57 6.45
C LEU A 30 -8.88 -13.51 7.94
N GLY A 31 -8.33 -12.39 8.41
CA GLY A 31 -7.84 -12.22 9.79
C GLY A 31 -6.46 -12.80 10.07
N GLY A 32 -5.77 -13.32 9.04
CA GLY A 32 -4.40 -13.81 9.15
C GLY A 32 -3.35 -12.71 9.30
N ALA A 33 -2.10 -13.13 9.40
CA ALA A 33 -0.95 -12.23 9.45
C ALA A 33 -0.73 -11.57 8.08
N TYR A 34 -0.69 -10.25 8.09
CA TYR A 34 -0.37 -9.45 6.92
C TYR A 34 1.15 -9.32 6.78
N THR A 35 1.66 -9.62 5.60
CA THR A 35 3.08 -9.51 5.27
C THR A 35 3.28 -8.49 4.16
N ALA A 36 4.31 -7.64 4.29
CA ALA A 36 4.63 -6.66 3.25
C ALA A 36 5.08 -7.39 1.99
N ILE A 37 4.44 -7.10 0.86
CA ILE A 37 4.76 -7.70 -0.44
C ILE A 37 5.48 -6.73 -1.38
N GLY A 38 5.39 -5.42 -1.12
CA GLY A 38 6.06 -4.41 -1.92
C GLY A 38 5.69 -2.98 -1.52
N THR A 39 6.27 -2.02 -2.24
CA THR A 39 6.05 -0.59 -2.05
C THR A 39 5.80 0.09 -3.39
N VAL A 40 5.01 1.15 -3.38
CA VAL A 40 4.81 2.07 -4.51
C VAL A 40 5.25 3.46 -4.07
N THR A 41 6.28 4.02 -4.72
CA THR A 41 6.78 5.36 -4.38
C THR A 41 5.70 6.41 -4.62
N LEU A 42 5.52 7.31 -3.65
CA LEU A 42 4.65 8.47 -3.82
C LEU A 42 5.36 9.50 -4.69
N VAL A 43 4.62 10.11 -5.61
CA VAL A 43 5.12 11.11 -6.55
C VAL A 43 4.18 12.31 -6.50
N ALA A 44 4.74 13.52 -6.47
CA ALA A 44 3.95 14.75 -6.56
C ALA A 44 3.01 14.73 -7.78
N ASP A 45 1.86 15.40 -7.66
CA ASP A 45 0.81 15.48 -8.69
C ASP A 45 0.23 14.12 -9.15
N THR A 46 0.56 13.02 -8.47
CA THR A 46 0.06 11.68 -8.79
C THR A 46 -0.95 11.23 -7.74
N PHE A 47 -2.21 11.07 -8.17
CA PHE A 47 -3.34 10.70 -7.30
C PHE A 47 -3.76 9.23 -7.45
N TYR A 48 -3.42 8.60 -8.57
CA TYR A 48 -3.81 7.22 -8.89
C TYR A 48 -2.59 6.32 -8.93
N TYR A 49 -2.56 5.34 -8.03
CA TYR A 49 -1.48 4.37 -7.94
C TYR A 49 -1.99 2.97 -8.21
N SER A 50 -1.08 2.10 -8.66
CA SER A 50 -1.40 0.69 -8.82
C SER A 50 -0.23 -0.18 -8.40
N TYR A 51 -0.55 -1.38 -7.90
CA TYR A 51 0.41 -2.40 -7.56
C TYR A 51 -0.03 -3.74 -8.17
N ALA A 52 0.84 -4.34 -8.97
CA ALA A 52 0.61 -5.65 -9.56
C ALA A 52 1.20 -6.73 -8.66
N ASP A 53 0.35 -7.54 -8.03
CA ASP A 53 0.76 -8.75 -7.34
C ASP A 53 0.68 -9.96 -8.29
N SER A 54 1.83 -10.39 -8.80
CA SER A 54 1.94 -11.58 -9.65
C SER A 54 1.75 -12.89 -8.88
N SER A 55 1.85 -12.84 -7.55
CA SER A 55 1.71 -13.98 -6.66
C SER A 55 0.32 -14.02 -6.01
N GLY A 56 -0.57 -13.11 -6.38
CA GLY A 56 -1.90 -12.96 -5.81
C GLY A 56 -2.90 -13.97 -6.36
N ASP A 57 -3.91 -14.28 -5.56
CA ASP A 57 -5.05 -15.10 -5.98
C ASP A 57 -6.38 -14.57 -5.40
N LEU A 58 -7.49 -15.23 -5.74
CA LEU A 58 -8.84 -14.88 -5.29
C LEU A 58 -9.06 -14.98 -3.77
N ASN A 59 -8.19 -15.69 -3.06
CA ASN A 59 -8.24 -15.84 -1.59
C ASN A 59 -7.22 -14.94 -0.87
N SER A 60 -6.58 -14.02 -1.61
CA SER A 60 -5.63 -13.08 -1.05
C SER A 60 -6.35 -11.84 -0.49
N TRP A 61 -6.01 -11.48 0.74
CA TRP A 61 -6.48 -10.27 1.41
C TRP A 61 -5.39 -9.22 1.39
N TYR A 62 -5.73 -7.98 1.06
CA TYR A 62 -4.76 -6.91 0.90
C TYR A 62 -5.05 -5.75 1.85
N LYS A 63 -3.98 -5.10 2.29
CA LYS A 63 -4.01 -3.83 3.00
C LYS A 63 -2.90 -2.95 2.46
N TYR A 64 -3.02 -1.64 2.64
CA TYR A 64 -1.90 -0.74 2.41
C TYR A 64 -1.80 0.29 3.52
N SER A 65 -0.59 0.82 3.69
CA SER A 65 -0.28 1.93 4.60
C SER A 65 0.66 2.89 3.90
N PHE A 66 0.67 4.16 4.31
CA PHE A 66 1.74 5.08 3.93
C PHE A 66 2.97 4.80 4.79
N TYR A 67 4.14 4.75 4.16
CA TYR A 67 5.40 4.29 4.73
C TYR A 67 6.51 5.32 4.47
N HIS A 68 7.42 5.44 5.43
CA HIS A 68 8.70 6.13 5.28
C HIS A 68 9.84 5.41 6.00
N SER A 69 11.07 5.64 5.56
CA SER A 69 12.25 4.93 6.06
C SER A 69 12.71 5.37 7.45
N THR A 70 12.35 6.57 7.92
CA THR A 70 12.87 7.17 9.17
C THR A 70 11.78 7.74 10.09
N GLY A 71 11.52 7.12 11.24
CA GLY A 71 10.56 7.62 12.23
C GLY A 71 9.44 6.59 12.54
N PRO A 72 8.21 7.02 12.91
CA PRO A 72 7.07 6.11 12.99
C PRO A 72 6.72 5.60 11.59
N VAL A 73 7.32 4.46 11.27
CA VAL A 73 7.50 3.84 9.95
C VAL A 73 6.21 3.71 9.10
N GLU A 74 5.03 3.72 9.72
CA GLU A 74 3.75 3.52 9.05
C GLU A 74 2.64 4.44 9.55
N SER A 75 1.77 4.86 8.64
CA SER A 75 0.55 5.60 8.96
C SER A 75 -0.53 4.70 9.57
N SER A 76 -1.28 5.24 10.55
CA SER A 76 -2.50 4.62 11.09
C SER A 76 -3.69 4.64 10.11
N LYS A 77 -3.56 5.33 8.96
CA LYS A 77 -4.55 5.29 7.87
C LYS A 77 -4.33 4.04 7.02
N SER A 78 -4.75 2.89 7.52
CA SER A 78 -4.84 1.67 6.71
C SER A 78 -6.25 1.58 6.12
N ALA A 79 -6.38 1.49 4.79
CA ALA A 79 -7.65 1.11 4.18
C ALA A 79 -7.80 -0.41 4.26
N SER A 80 -8.94 -0.86 4.79
CA SER A 80 -9.35 -2.27 4.90
C SER A 80 -10.16 -2.73 3.71
#